data_AF-A0AAV3QC00-F1
#
_entry.id   AF-A0AAV3QC00-F1
#
_cell.length_a   1.000
_cell.length_b   1.000
_cell.length_c   1.000
_cell.angle_alpha   90.00
_cell.angle_beta   90.00
_cell.angle_gamma   90.00
#
_symmetry.space_group_name_H-M   'P 1'
#
loop_
_entity.id
_entity.type
_entity.pdbx_description
1 polymer ?
#
loop_
_entity_poly.entity_id
_entity_poly.type
_entity_poly.pdbx_seq_one_letter_code
_entity_poly.pdbx_strand_id
1 'polypeptide(L)'
;MEILRTLLSLWIIMMIVLMQLSSNVEGRHHNHKISKKQNHKSSPVSIVPAYAPSPGDNANADENSPPPQPPDVVPSDPIDLPPGNSPTTSEDCAFDVRDYGAAGDGETDDTAAFRAAWKAACQVESAVILVPAEHTFMITSTIFSGPCQPGLVLQVDGVLMPPNGPDCWPKADSDKQWLVFYRLNNMTLTGTGVIEGNGDKWWELPCKPHRGPNGSTLPGPCNSPAMIRFFMSTNLAVTNIRIQNSPQFHMKFDGCEGVFIERLSISSPKLSPNTDGIHIENTKSVGIYNSVIGNGIISLSLIIIRFELNTNNECATIMHDKYLSNKRFG
;
A
#
# COMPACT_ATOMS: atom_id res chain seq x y z
N MET A 1 -44.93 39.89 20.03
CA MET A 1 -45.42 38.59 20.55
C MET A 1 -45.09 37.42 19.62
N GLU A 2 -45.19 37.56 18.29
CA GLU A 2 -44.88 36.47 17.34
C GLU A 2 -43.39 36.11 17.25
N ILE A 3 -42.48 37.09 17.34
CA ILE A 3 -41.03 36.85 17.33
C ILE A 3 -40.59 36.03 18.55
N LEU A 4 -41.17 36.30 19.73
CA LEU A 4 -40.86 35.55 20.94
C LEU A 4 -41.37 34.10 20.86
N ARG A 5 -42.52 33.88 20.20
CA ARG A 5 -43.07 32.55 19.96
C ARG A 5 -42.22 31.74 18.99
N THR A 6 -41.75 32.35 17.91
CA THR A 6 -40.89 31.66 16.93
C THR A 6 -39.53 31.28 17.52
N LEU A 7 -38.92 32.18 18.32
CA LEU A 7 -37.67 31.88 19.03
C LEU A 7 -37.84 30.76 20.06
N LEU A 8 -38.96 30.75 20.80
CA LEU A 8 -39.26 29.68 21.76
C LEU A 8 -39.46 28.33 21.06
N SER A 9 -40.15 28.31 19.92
CA SER A 9 -40.33 27.09 19.12
C SER A 9 -39.01 26.54 18.58
N LEU A 10 -38.12 27.41 18.07
CA LEU A 10 -36.80 27.00 17.57
C LEU A 10 -35.92 26.46 18.71
N TRP A 11 -35.99 27.06 19.89
CA TRP A 11 -35.25 26.61 21.07
C TRP A 11 -35.73 25.24 21.57
N ILE A 12 -37.04 24.98 21.57
CA ILE A 12 -37.61 23.67 21.93
C ILE A 12 -37.17 22.60 20.92
N ILE A 13 -37.20 22.88 19.61
CA ILE A 13 -36.74 21.94 18.58
C ILE A 13 -35.26 21.61 18.77
N MET A 14 -34.42 22.62 19.04
CA MET A 14 -32.98 22.41 19.30
C MET A 14 -32.74 21.52 20.54
N MET A 15 -33.51 21.71 21.61
CA MET A 15 -33.41 20.87 22.81
C MET A 15 -33.84 19.42 22.58
N ILE A 16 -34.88 19.20 21.76
CA ILE A 16 -35.32 17.85 21.38
C ILE A 16 -34.22 17.14 20.56
N VAL A 17 -33.59 17.86 19.61
CA VAL A 17 -32.48 17.31 18.81
C VAL A 17 -31.27 16.99 19.69
N LEU A 18 -30.93 17.85 20.65
CA LEU A 18 -29.83 17.61 21.60
C LEU A 18 -30.11 16.42 22.52
N MET A 19 -31.36 16.24 22.98
CA MET A 19 -31.74 15.06 23.75
C MET A 19 -31.62 13.78 22.92
N GLN A 20 -32.04 13.79 21.65
CA GLN A 20 -31.89 12.64 20.75
C GLN A 20 -30.43 12.29 20.44
N LEU A 21 -29.52 13.27 20.43
CA LEU A 21 -28.08 13.06 20.27
C LEU A 21 -27.44 12.50 21.56
N SER A 22 -27.99 12.80 22.74
CA SER A 22 -27.50 12.29 24.02
C SER A 22 -27.91 10.84 24.33
N SER A 23 -28.97 10.33 23.68
CA SER A 23 -29.49 8.96 23.89
C SER A 23 -28.65 7.84 23.24
N ASN A 24 -27.57 8.17 22.52
CA ASN A 24 -26.74 7.18 21.81
C ASN A 24 -25.48 6.74 22.58
N VAL A 25 -25.41 7.02 23.90
CA VAL A 25 -24.33 6.51 24.75
C VAL A 25 -24.89 5.55 25.79
N GLU A 26 -25.34 4.37 25.35
CA GLU A 26 -25.64 3.27 26.26
C GLU A 26 -24.34 2.49 26.55
N GLY A 27 -23.70 2.84 27.67
CA GLY A 27 -22.54 2.12 28.19
C GLY A 27 -22.94 0.70 28.62
N ARG A 28 -22.44 -0.32 27.90
CA ARG A 28 -22.61 -1.72 28.32
C ARG A 28 -21.56 -2.10 29.35
N HIS A 29 -21.97 -2.08 30.62
CA HIS A 29 -21.35 -2.88 31.68
C HIS A 29 -21.57 -4.38 31.40
N HIS A 30 -20.49 -5.16 31.30
CA HIS A 30 -20.56 -6.62 31.25
C HIS A 30 -20.23 -7.23 32.63
N ASN A 31 -21.25 -7.81 33.26
CA ASN A 31 -21.13 -8.71 34.41
C ASN A 31 -20.64 -10.08 33.94
N HIS A 32 -19.46 -10.52 34.41
CA HIS A 32 -19.00 -11.90 34.21
C HIS A 32 -19.63 -12.83 35.26
N LYS A 33 -20.59 -13.66 34.83
CA LYS A 33 -21.01 -14.87 35.55
C LYS A 33 -19.92 -15.93 35.42
N ILE A 34 -19.38 -16.35 36.56
CA ILE A 34 -18.52 -17.52 36.71
C ILE A 34 -19.34 -18.78 36.39
N SER A 35 -18.84 -19.62 35.48
CA SER A 35 -19.25 -21.02 35.39
C SER A 35 -18.01 -21.91 35.37
N LYS A 36 -17.87 -22.69 36.44
CA LYS A 36 -16.90 -23.78 36.60
C LYS A 36 -17.34 -25.00 35.79
N LYS A 37 -16.38 -25.66 35.13
CA LYS A 37 -16.27 -27.12 34.89
C LYS A 37 -15.20 -27.33 33.80
N GLN A 38 -14.38 -28.37 33.79
CA GLN A 38 -13.88 -29.32 34.78
C GLN A 38 -12.64 -29.98 34.12
N ASN A 39 -11.70 -30.43 34.94
CA ASN A 39 -10.41 -30.99 34.55
C ASN A 39 -10.51 -32.26 33.70
N HIS A 40 -9.61 -32.41 32.73
CA HIS A 40 -8.95 -33.71 32.50
C HIS A 40 -7.47 -33.51 32.19
N LYS A 41 -6.64 -34.09 33.09
CA LYS A 41 -5.18 -34.24 32.98
C LYS A 41 -4.84 -35.44 32.11
N SER A 42 -3.82 -35.34 31.28
CA SER A 42 -2.73 -36.33 31.22
C SER A 42 -1.51 -35.73 30.51
N SER A 43 -0.35 -35.91 31.13
CA SER A 43 0.98 -35.43 30.70
C SER A 43 1.78 -36.59 30.03
N PRO A 44 3.10 -36.50 29.79
CA PRO A 44 3.66 -36.34 28.45
C PRO A 44 4.59 -37.49 28.04
N VAL A 45 4.95 -37.60 26.75
CA VAL A 45 6.13 -38.37 26.33
C VAL A 45 6.91 -37.57 25.27
N SER A 46 8.16 -37.25 25.60
CA SER A 46 9.22 -36.81 24.68
C SER A 46 10.10 -38.02 24.40
N ILE A 47 10.42 -38.34 23.12
CA ILE A 47 11.73 -38.87 22.68
C ILE A 47 11.94 -38.49 21.19
N VAL A 48 13.07 -37.82 20.92
CA VAL A 48 13.79 -37.59 19.63
C VAL A 48 14.96 -38.62 19.66
N PRO A 49 15.60 -39.15 18.59
CA PRO A 49 16.04 -38.39 17.40
C PRO A 49 16.17 -39.10 16.03
N ALA A 50 16.34 -38.22 15.02
CA ALA A 50 17.15 -38.29 13.79
C ALA A 50 17.57 -39.64 13.17
N TYR A 51 17.31 -39.78 11.87
CA TYR A 51 18.17 -40.53 10.96
C TYR A 51 18.13 -39.94 9.53
N ALA A 52 19.30 -39.57 9.03
CA ALA A 52 19.73 -39.57 7.63
C ALA A 52 20.95 -40.54 7.56
N PRO A 53 21.47 -41.04 6.42
CA PRO A 53 21.30 -40.59 5.03
C PRO A 53 21.05 -41.71 3.99
N SER A 54 20.99 -41.30 2.71
CA SER A 54 20.81 -42.08 1.47
C SER A 54 21.89 -43.15 1.16
N PRO A 55 21.58 -44.02 0.18
CA PRO A 55 22.42 -44.23 -1.03
C PRO A 55 21.56 -43.97 -2.30
N GLY A 56 22.04 -43.48 -3.45
CA GLY A 56 23.24 -43.80 -4.22
C GLY A 56 22.78 -44.41 -5.56
N ASP A 57 23.39 -43.97 -6.68
CA ASP A 57 23.34 -44.52 -8.07
C ASP A 57 22.20 -43.98 -8.99
N ASN A 58 22.41 -43.54 -10.24
CA ASN A 58 23.53 -43.67 -11.18
C ASN A 58 23.57 -42.51 -12.19
N ALA A 59 24.79 -42.23 -12.66
CA ALA A 59 25.13 -41.40 -13.79
C ALA A 59 24.71 -42.03 -15.13
N ASN A 60 24.41 -41.18 -16.11
CA ASN A 60 24.86 -41.36 -17.49
C ASN A 60 24.92 -40.00 -18.18
N ALA A 61 26.14 -39.62 -18.54
CA ALA A 61 26.48 -38.54 -19.44
C ALA A 61 26.53 -39.12 -20.86
N ASP A 62 25.96 -38.40 -21.83
CA ASP A 62 26.31 -38.54 -23.24
C ASP A 62 26.54 -37.12 -23.79
N GLU A 63 27.82 -36.76 -23.84
CA GLU A 63 28.38 -35.69 -24.63
C GLU A 63 28.66 -36.25 -26.03
N ASN A 64 28.09 -35.65 -27.08
CA ASN A 64 28.72 -35.48 -28.40
C ASN A 64 27.74 -34.86 -29.40
N SER A 65 27.81 -33.53 -29.58
CA SER A 65 27.54 -32.86 -30.86
C SER A 65 27.99 -31.39 -30.79
N PRO A 66 28.90 -30.92 -31.69
CA PRO A 66 29.38 -29.53 -31.67
C PRO A 66 28.35 -28.55 -32.27
N PRO A 67 28.37 -27.27 -31.85
CA PRO A 67 27.39 -26.27 -32.29
C PRO A 67 27.64 -25.77 -33.72
N PRO A 68 26.59 -25.46 -34.51
CA PRO A 68 26.77 -24.85 -35.82
C PRO A 68 27.24 -23.39 -35.71
N GLN A 69 28.27 -23.05 -36.49
CA GLN A 69 28.83 -21.70 -36.62
C GLN A 69 27.83 -20.71 -37.26
N PRO A 70 27.90 -19.41 -36.93
CA PRO A 70 27.06 -18.38 -37.55
C PRO A 70 27.55 -18.06 -38.98
N PRO A 71 26.65 -17.81 -39.94
CA PRO A 71 27.06 -17.32 -41.25
C PRO A 71 27.39 -15.82 -41.22
N ASP A 72 28.32 -15.50 -42.10
CA ASP A 72 29.06 -14.26 -42.36
C ASP A 72 28.31 -12.92 -42.27
N VAL A 73 29.07 -11.95 -41.75
CA VAL A 73 28.85 -10.51 -41.84
C VAL A 73 28.91 -10.09 -43.32
N VAL A 74 27.82 -9.51 -43.83
CA VAL A 74 27.83 -8.71 -45.07
C VAL A 74 27.56 -7.25 -44.70
N PRO A 75 28.41 -6.28 -45.11
CA PRO A 75 28.20 -4.86 -44.84
C PRO A 75 27.19 -4.27 -45.83
N SER A 76 26.19 -3.55 -45.33
CA SER A 76 25.31 -2.71 -46.13
C SER A 76 25.25 -1.32 -45.49
N ASP A 77 26.03 -0.40 -46.05
CA ASP A 77 25.91 1.05 -45.83
C ASP A 77 24.57 1.59 -46.40
N PRO A 78 24.15 2.80 -45.98
CA PRO A 78 22.75 3.13 -45.74
C PRO A 78 22.00 3.64 -46.97
N ILE A 79 20.69 3.35 -47.03
CA ILE A 79 19.76 4.01 -47.94
C ILE A 79 19.20 5.24 -47.24
N ASP A 80 19.56 6.42 -47.74
CA ASP A 80 18.95 7.70 -47.43
C ASP A 80 17.45 7.69 -47.79
N LEU A 81 16.59 7.81 -46.79
CA LEU A 81 15.16 8.11 -46.95
C LEU A 81 14.84 9.45 -46.28
N PRO A 82 13.90 10.24 -46.86
CA PRO A 82 13.64 11.64 -46.51
C PRO A 82 13.05 11.80 -45.10
N PRO A 83 13.09 13.00 -44.50
CA PRO A 83 12.67 13.21 -43.12
C PRO A 83 11.15 13.07 -43.01
N GLY A 84 10.70 11.86 -42.69
CA GLY A 84 9.34 11.56 -42.28
C GLY A 84 9.28 11.63 -40.77
N ASN A 85 8.42 12.53 -40.26
CA ASN A 85 8.09 12.69 -38.84
C ASN A 85 8.00 11.34 -38.13
N SER A 86 9.04 10.99 -37.38
CA SER A 86 8.89 10.05 -36.27
C SER A 86 7.93 10.69 -35.26
N PRO A 87 6.95 9.95 -34.71
CA PRO A 87 6.26 10.43 -33.53
C PRO A 87 7.34 10.57 -32.46
N THR A 88 7.55 11.81 -32.00
CA THR A 88 8.35 12.14 -30.83
C THR A 88 7.81 11.29 -29.68
N THR A 89 8.49 10.19 -29.37
CA THR A 89 8.32 9.51 -28.09
C THR A 89 8.67 10.53 -27.01
N SER A 90 7.77 10.64 -26.05
CA SER A 90 7.61 11.69 -25.05
C SER A 90 8.74 11.80 -24.02
N GLU A 91 9.98 12.00 -24.46
CA GLU A 91 11.09 12.33 -23.53
C GLU A 91 11.03 13.79 -23.05
N ASP A 92 10.27 14.66 -23.73
CA ASP A 92 10.19 16.10 -23.41
C ASP A 92 9.41 16.45 -22.12
N CYS A 93 8.70 15.49 -21.51
CA CYS A 93 7.89 15.72 -20.30
C CYS A 93 8.25 14.77 -19.13
N ALA A 94 9.43 14.16 -19.17
CA ALA A 94 9.94 13.34 -18.07
C ALA A 94 10.68 14.20 -17.03
N PHE A 95 10.30 14.04 -15.77
CA PHE A 95 10.85 14.70 -14.59
C PHE A 95 11.57 13.63 -13.78
N ASP A 96 12.80 13.28 -14.17
CA ASP A 96 13.64 12.35 -13.41
C ASP A 96 13.99 12.98 -12.06
N VAL A 97 13.68 12.30 -10.96
CA VAL A 97 13.91 12.80 -9.61
C VAL A 97 15.38 13.15 -9.34
N ARG A 98 16.33 12.55 -10.07
CA ARG A 98 17.76 12.84 -9.96
C ARG A 98 18.13 14.22 -10.50
N ASP A 99 17.41 14.70 -11.52
CA ASP A 99 17.58 16.07 -12.05
C ASP A 99 17.17 17.13 -11.02
N TYR A 100 16.42 16.72 -9.99
CA TYR A 100 16.02 17.55 -8.85
C TYR A 100 16.88 17.32 -7.61
N GLY A 101 17.98 16.57 -7.73
CA GLY A 101 18.98 16.36 -6.69
C GLY A 101 18.77 15.12 -5.83
N ALA A 102 17.94 14.16 -6.25
CA ALA A 102 17.83 12.89 -5.55
C ALA A 102 19.12 12.07 -5.73
N ALA A 103 19.65 11.52 -4.65
CA ALA A 103 20.85 10.70 -4.64
C ALA A 103 20.57 9.27 -5.13
N GLY A 104 19.44 8.67 -4.70
CA GLY A 104 19.07 7.31 -5.10
C GLY A 104 19.99 6.21 -4.55
N ASP A 105 20.64 6.47 -3.41
CA ASP A 105 21.57 5.58 -2.72
C ASP A 105 20.93 4.72 -1.61
N GLY A 106 19.65 4.95 -1.30
CA GLY A 106 18.89 4.26 -0.26
C GLY A 106 19.14 4.75 1.16
N GLU A 107 19.97 5.77 1.35
CA GLU A 107 20.37 6.30 2.66
C GLU A 107 20.07 7.80 2.80
N THR A 108 20.31 8.56 1.74
CA THR A 108 20.06 10.01 1.69
C THR A 108 18.57 10.29 1.67
N ASP A 109 18.14 11.31 2.43
CA ASP A 109 16.75 11.78 2.40
C ASP A 109 16.46 12.55 1.10
N ASP A 110 15.87 11.85 0.12
CA ASP A 110 15.56 12.37 -1.20
C ASP A 110 14.22 13.14 -1.26
N THR A 111 13.57 13.34 -0.12
CA THR A 111 12.24 13.95 -0.03
C THR A 111 12.15 15.32 -0.71
N ALA A 112 13.19 16.14 -0.55
CA ALA A 112 13.23 17.48 -1.14
C ALA A 112 13.23 17.43 -2.68
N ALA A 113 14.00 16.50 -3.26
CA ALA A 113 14.08 16.31 -4.71
C ALA A 113 12.73 15.81 -5.28
N PHE A 114 12.10 14.84 -4.62
CA PHE A 114 10.77 14.37 -5.01
C PHE A 114 9.71 15.47 -4.96
N ARG A 115 9.71 16.31 -3.92
CA ARG A 115 8.79 17.46 -3.83
C ARG A 115 9.04 18.50 -4.92
N ALA A 116 10.30 18.73 -5.28
CA ALA A 116 10.66 19.65 -6.35
C ALA A 116 10.23 19.11 -7.73
N ALA A 117 10.52 17.85 -8.03
CA ALA A 117 10.09 17.16 -9.25
C ALA A 117 8.56 17.17 -9.37
N TRP A 118 7.84 16.82 -8.30
CA TRP A 118 6.38 16.86 -8.25
C TRP A 118 5.82 18.25 -8.56
N LYS A 119 6.36 19.28 -7.91
CA LYS A 119 5.92 20.66 -8.11
C LYS A 119 6.09 21.10 -9.58
N ALA A 120 7.20 20.73 -10.21
CA ALA A 120 7.48 21.06 -11.60
C ALA A 120 6.55 20.29 -12.55
N ALA A 121 6.43 18.98 -12.36
CA ALA A 121 5.58 18.10 -13.17
C ALA A 121 4.10 18.51 -13.11
N CYS A 122 3.59 18.93 -11.96
CA CYS A 122 2.19 19.35 -11.83
C CYS A 122 1.79 20.56 -12.68
N GLN A 123 2.74 21.31 -13.23
CA GLN A 123 2.46 22.43 -14.14
C GLN A 123 2.34 22.01 -15.61
N VAL A 124 2.65 20.74 -15.92
CA VAL A 124 2.74 20.23 -17.29
C VAL A 124 1.71 19.13 -17.50
N GLU A 125 0.95 19.22 -18.58
CA GLU A 125 -0.03 18.20 -18.96
C GLU A 125 0.68 16.91 -19.37
N SER A 126 0.17 15.78 -18.90
CA SER A 126 0.73 14.45 -19.20
C SER A 126 2.21 14.30 -18.79
N ALA A 127 2.63 15.01 -17.74
CA ALA A 127 3.97 14.90 -17.17
C ALA A 127 4.22 13.52 -16.54
N VAL A 128 5.46 13.04 -16.65
CA VAL A 128 5.91 11.79 -16.02
C VAL A 128 6.97 12.14 -14.99
N ILE A 129 6.71 11.89 -13.71
CA ILE A 129 7.74 11.89 -12.67
C ILE A 129 8.38 10.50 -12.69
N LEU A 130 9.67 10.45 -13.03
CA LEU A 130 10.41 9.20 -13.18
C LEU A 130 11.25 8.92 -11.94
N VAL A 131 11.01 7.77 -11.31
CA VAL A 131 11.88 7.16 -10.30
C VAL A 131 12.63 6.01 -11.00
N PRO A 132 13.88 6.25 -11.45
CA PRO A 132 14.57 5.38 -12.39
C PRO A 132 14.97 4.03 -11.77
N ALA A 133 15.05 3.01 -12.63
CA ALA A 133 15.58 1.69 -12.29
C ALA A 133 17.02 1.78 -11.76
N GLU A 134 17.48 0.71 -11.09
CA GLU A 134 18.82 0.58 -10.48
C GLU A 134 19.13 1.58 -9.34
N HIS A 135 18.16 2.38 -8.91
CA HIS A 135 18.30 3.33 -7.80
C HIS A 135 17.32 3.00 -6.68
N THR A 136 17.69 3.35 -5.45
CA THR A 136 16.85 3.22 -4.26
C THR A 136 16.70 4.59 -3.61
N PHE A 137 15.49 5.10 -3.49
CA PHE A 137 15.23 6.43 -2.96
C PHE A 137 14.58 6.30 -1.58
N MET A 138 15.24 6.84 -0.56
CA MET A 138 14.64 6.97 0.76
C MET A 138 13.94 8.33 0.86
N ILE A 139 12.62 8.31 1.09
CA ILE A 139 11.86 9.55 1.35
C ILE A 139 11.03 9.40 2.62
N THR A 140 10.86 10.51 3.35
CA THR A 140 10.08 10.55 4.59
C THR A 140 8.61 10.90 4.30
N SER A 141 7.78 11.04 5.35
CA SER A 141 6.35 11.32 5.20
C SER A 141 6.12 12.55 4.34
N THR A 142 5.38 12.39 3.25
CA THR A 142 5.19 13.45 2.26
C THR A 142 3.79 13.44 1.71
N ILE A 143 3.23 14.64 1.60
CA ILE A 143 1.94 14.89 0.98
C ILE A 143 2.19 15.53 -0.39
N PHE A 144 1.96 14.77 -1.44
CA PHE A 144 1.93 15.22 -2.82
C PHE A 144 0.53 15.76 -3.14
N SER A 145 0.41 17.08 -3.21
CA SER A 145 -0.87 17.77 -3.36
C SER A 145 -1.07 18.29 -4.77
N GLY A 146 -2.32 18.22 -5.24
CA GLY A 146 -2.79 18.95 -6.42
C GLY A 146 -3.29 20.37 -6.10
N PRO A 147 -3.92 21.05 -7.07
CA PRO A 147 -4.23 20.54 -8.40
C PRO A 147 -2.98 20.42 -9.29
N CYS A 148 -2.98 19.41 -10.15
CA CYS A 148 -1.98 19.21 -11.20
C CYS A 148 -2.70 19.20 -12.56
N GLN A 149 -1.98 19.46 -13.64
CA GLN A 149 -2.54 19.26 -14.97
C GLN A 149 -2.91 17.79 -15.19
N PRO A 150 -3.94 17.48 -16.01
CA PRO A 150 -4.40 16.12 -16.24
C PRO A 150 -3.30 15.22 -16.84
N GLY A 151 -3.36 13.93 -16.53
CA GLY A 151 -2.47 12.92 -17.10
C GLY A 151 -1.14 12.78 -16.37
N LEU A 152 -1.00 13.32 -15.15
CA LEU A 152 0.21 13.17 -14.35
C LEU A 152 0.49 11.70 -14.04
N VAL A 153 1.70 11.24 -14.33
CA VAL A 153 2.16 9.88 -14.04
C VAL A 153 3.30 9.94 -13.02
N LEU A 154 3.20 9.16 -11.95
CA LEU A 154 4.34 8.78 -11.13
C LEU A 154 4.78 7.37 -11.56
N GLN A 155 5.92 7.29 -12.25
CA GLN A 155 6.48 6.04 -12.75
C GLN A 155 7.63 5.58 -11.84
N VAL A 156 7.42 4.47 -11.13
CA VAL A 156 8.37 3.87 -10.19
C VAL A 156 9.00 2.62 -10.78
N ASP A 157 10.17 2.78 -11.39
CA ASP A 157 10.96 1.67 -11.94
C ASP A 157 12.11 1.24 -11.01
N GLY A 158 12.57 2.12 -10.12
CA GLY A 158 13.50 1.82 -9.04
C GLY A 158 12.82 1.31 -7.76
N VAL A 159 13.45 1.56 -6.62
CA VAL A 159 12.89 1.29 -5.28
C VAL A 159 12.59 2.61 -4.58
N LEU A 160 11.38 2.75 -4.03
CA LEU A 160 10.99 3.85 -3.16
C LEU A 160 10.72 3.29 -1.76
N MET A 161 11.37 3.83 -0.72
CA MET A 161 11.26 3.31 0.65
C MET A 161 11.26 4.40 1.73
N PRO A 162 10.66 4.15 2.91
CA PRO A 162 10.75 5.04 4.05
C PRO A 162 12.02 4.80 4.87
N PRO A 163 12.32 5.67 5.85
CA PRO A 163 13.27 5.37 6.91
C PRO A 163 12.98 4.03 7.61
N ASN A 164 14.04 3.35 8.04
CA ASN A 164 13.96 1.98 8.56
C ASN A 164 13.43 1.91 10.01
N GLY A 165 12.09 1.96 10.13
CA GLY A 165 11.35 1.70 11.36
C GLY A 165 11.01 2.94 12.20
N PRO A 166 10.34 2.75 13.35
CA PRO A 166 9.83 3.83 14.20
C PRO A 166 10.93 4.73 14.77
N ASP A 167 12.10 4.18 15.09
CA ASP A 167 13.20 4.94 15.70
C ASP A 167 13.89 5.89 14.70
N CYS A 168 13.85 5.56 13.42
CA CYS A 168 14.39 6.37 12.32
C CYS A 168 13.34 7.30 11.71
N TRP A 169 12.07 7.19 12.12
CA TRP A 169 10.99 8.02 11.60
C TRP A 169 11.11 9.46 12.14
N PRO A 170 11.14 10.50 11.27
CA PRO A 170 11.26 11.87 11.75
C PRO A 170 10.12 12.25 12.69
N LYS A 171 10.44 12.84 13.85
CA LYS A 171 9.43 13.23 14.86
C LYS A 171 8.45 14.30 14.38
N ALA A 172 8.85 15.08 13.37
CA ALA A 172 8.00 16.10 12.76
C ALA A 172 6.99 15.50 11.77
N ASP A 173 7.21 14.27 11.33
CA ASP A 173 6.38 13.59 10.34
C ASP A 173 5.18 12.91 11.00
N SER A 174 4.15 12.61 10.20
CA SER A 174 3.02 11.85 10.68
C SER A 174 3.42 10.40 10.94
N ASP A 175 3.13 9.88 12.12
CA ASP A 175 3.28 8.46 12.48
C ASP A 175 2.10 7.59 11.99
N LYS A 176 1.18 8.17 11.21
CA LYS A 176 -0.03 7.51 10.70
C LYS A 176 -0.07 7.35 9.19
N GLN A 177 0.83 8.01 8.45
CA GLN A 177 0.83 7.96 6.99
C GLN A 177 2.21 8.30 6.43
N TRP A 178 2.60 7.60 5.36
CA TRP A 178 3.86 7.85 4.66
C TRP A 178 3.63 8.68 3.39
N LEU A 179 3.14 8.07 2.30
CA LEU A 179 2.89 8.76 1.04
C LEU A 179 1.42 9.12 0.93
N VAL A 180 1.13 10.41 0.79
CA VAL A 180 -0.25 10.90 0.62
C VAL A 180 -0.39 11.64 -0.68
N PHE A 181 -1.30 11.18 -1.52
CA PHE A 181 -1.68 11.82 -2.77
C PHE A 181 -3.03 12.52 -2.57
N TYR A 182 -3.00 13.85 -2.52
CA TYR A 182 -4.12 14.67 -2.07
C TYR A 182 -4.69 15.56 -3.17
N ARG A 183 -6.01 15.51 -3.37
CA ARG A 183 -6.75 16.35 -4.34
C ARG A 183 -6.19 16.29 -5.76
N LEU A 184 -5.92 15.08 -6.23
CA LEU A 184 -5.49 14.83 -7.60
C LEU A 184 -6.67 14.49 -8.49
N ASN A 185 -6.56 14.84 -9.76
CA ASN A 185 -7.52 14.45 -10.79
C ASN A 185 -6.76 13.92 -12.00
N ASN A 186 -7.11 12.72 -12.47
CA ASN A 186 -6.47 12.08 -13.62
C ASN A 186 -4.96 11.85 -13.40
N MET A 187 -4.65 11.05 -12.37
CA MET A 187 -3.28 10.68 -12.00
C MET A 187 -3.09 9.17 -12.10
N THR A 188 -1.93 8.74 -12.61
CA THR A 188 -1.51 7.35 -12.63
C THR A 188 -0.28 7.11 -11.74
N LEU A 189 -0.35 6.10 -10.87
CA LEU A 189 0.83 5.49 -10.25
C LEU A 189 1.15 4.20 -11.00
N THR A 190 2.35 4.09 -11.57
CA THR A 190 2.76 2.91 -12.34
C THR A 190 4.25 2.62 -12.17
N GLY A 191 4.74 1.61 -12.88
CA GLY A 191 6.16 1.28 -12.99
C GLY A 191 6.45 -0.20 -12.70
N THR A 192 7.66 -0.61 -13.02
CA THR A 192 8.15 -2.00 -12.90
C THR A 192 8.91 -2.28 -11.59
N GLY A 193 9.13 -1.22 -10.82
CA GLY A 193 9.90 -1.19 -9.58
C GLY A 193 9.13 -1.68 -8.36
N VAL A 194 9.56 -1.20 -7.20
CA VAL A 194 9.05 -1.61 -5.89
C VAL A 194 8.81 -0.39 -4.99
N ILE A 195 7.66 -0.37 -4.32
CA ILE A 195 7.44 0.47 -3.15
C ILE A 195 7.58 -0.41 -1.90
N GLU A 196 8.66 -0.20 -1.17
CA GLU A 196 9.06 -0.94 0.03
C GLU A 196 8.63 -0.18 1.28
N GLY A 197 8.05 -0.86 2.28
CA GLY A 197 7.51 -0.23 3.48
C GLY A 197 8.40 -0.27 4.72
N ASN A 198 9.48 -1.06 4.70
CA ASN A 198 10.37 -1.30 5.85
C ASN A 198 9.57 -1.58 7.15
N GLY A 199 8.56 -2.44 7.04
CA GLY A 199 7.56 -2.70 8.07
C GLY A 199 8.03 -3.54 9.26
N ASP A 200 9.15 -4.25 9.13
CA ASP A 200 9.65 -5.23 10.11
C ASP A 200 9.72 -4.66 11.53
N LYS A 201 10.38 -3.52 11.73
CA LYS A 201 10.49 -2.91 13.07
C LYS A 201 9.16 -2.33 13.58
N TRP A 202 8.23 -1.99 12.70
CA TRP A 202 6.89 -1.53 13.09
C TRP A 202 6.01 -2.68 13.60
N TRP A 203 6.17 -3.86 12.99
CA TRP A 203 5.54 -5.09 13.44
C TRP A 203 6.06 -5.54 14.80
N GLU A 204 7.27 -5.11 15.16
CA GLU A 204 7.92 -5.41 16.42
C GLU A 204 7.49 -4.49 17.59
N LEU A 205 6.55 -3.57 17.39
CA LEU A 205 6.07 -2.67 18.46
C LEU A 205 5.32 -3.40 19.59
N PRO A 206 5.41 -2.94 20.86
CA PRO A 206 4.86 -3.65 22.02
C PRO A 206 3.37 -3.99 21.91
N CYS A 207 2.58 -3.13 21.29
CA CYS A 207 1.14 -3.32 21.17
C CYS A 207 0.72 -4.39 20.15
N LYS A 208 1.65 -5.00 19.42
CA LYS A 208 1.30 -5.95 18.34
C LYS A 208 0.93 -7.31 18.94
N PRO A 209 -0.02 -8.05 18.32
CA PRO A 209 -0.67 -9.23 18.91
C PRO A 209 0.24 -10.44 19.16
N HIS A 210 1.53 -10.37 18.81
CA HIS A 210 2.51 -11.42 19.08
C HIS A 210 3.55 -11.05 20.14
N ARG A 211 3.41 -9.90 20.81
CA ARG A 211 4.39 -9.39 21.80
C ARG A 211 4.13 -9.81 23.22
N GLY A 212 2.87 -10.01 23.59
CA GLY A 212 2.47 -10.43 24.92
C GLY A 212 2.36 -11.96 25.04
N PRO A 213 2.33 -12.48 26.28
CA PRO A 213 2.16 -13.91 26.52
C PRO A 213 0.88 -14.43 25.86
N ASN A 214 0.96 -15.62 25.25
CA ASN A 214 -0.16 -16.29 24.57
C ASN A 214 -0.81 -15.46 23.44
N GLY A 215 -0.05 -14.64 22.72
CA GLY A 215 -0.58 -13.81 21.63
C GLY A 215 -1.39 -12.60 22.13
N SER A 216 -1.03 -12.08 23.31
CA SER A 216 -1.56 -10.81 23.80
C SER A 216 -0.71 -9.63 23.31
N THR A 217 -1.13 -8.41 23.64
CA THR A 217 -0.38 -7.18 23.35
C THR A 217 0.25 -6.65 24.65
N LEU A 218 1.39 -5.98 24.55
CA LEU A 218 2.00 -5.25 25.66
C LEU A 218 1.62 -3.76 25.59
N PRO A 219 1.48 -3.07 26.74
CA PRO A 219 1.35 -1.63 26.75
C PRO A 219 2.57 -0.95 26.10
N GLY A 220 2.34 0.06 25.25
CA GLY A 220 3.42 0.80 24.61
C GLY A 220 2.98 1.50 23.33
N PRO A 221 3.94 2.08 22.57
CA PRO A 221 3.68 2.70 21.28
C PRO A 221 3.01 1.73 20.31
N CYS A 222 2.09 2.25 19.50
CA CYS A 222 1.28 1.43 18.61
C CYS A 222 1.00 2.03 17.23
N ASN A 223 1.38 3.28 17.02
CA ASN A 223 1.16 3.92 15.73
C ASN A 223 2.08 3.27 14.69
N SER A 224 1.52 3.02 13.52
CA SER A 224 2.25 2.52 12.35
C SER A 224 1.64 3.23 11.15
N PRO A 225 2.45 3.76 10.22
CA PRO A 225 1.92 4.53 9.12
C PRO A 225 1.22 3.65 8.09
N ALA A 226 0.08 4.10 7.58
CA ALA A 226 -0.44 3.61 6.30
C ALA A 226 0.53 4.02 5.17
N MET A 227 0.86 3.09 4.29
CA MET A 227 1.98 3.26 3.38
C MET A 227 1.67 4.23 2.23
N ILE A 228 0.58 3.98 1.50
CA ILE A 228 0.11 4.85 0.42
C ILE A 228 -1.34 5.22 0.68
N ARG A 229 -1.66 6.52 0.64
CA ARG A 229 -3.03 7.02 0.78
C ARG A 229 -3.36 7.97 -0.36
N PHE A 230 -4.38 7.61 -1.14
CA PHE A 230 -5.08 8.54 -2.01
C PHE A 230 -6.24 9.16 -1.23
N PHE A 231 -6.28 10.49 -1.19
CA PHE A 231 -7.26 11.22 -0.40
C PHE A 231 -7.93 12.32 -1.22
N MET A 232 -9.27 12.34 -1.20
CA MET A 232 -10.10 13.33 -1.90
C MET A 232 -9.73 13.50 -3.38
N SER A 233 -9.48 12.41 -4.10
CA SER A 233 -8.95 12.43 -5.46
C SER A 233 -9.86 11.69 -6.45
N THR A 234 -9.81 12.08 -7.72
CA THR A 234 -10.71 11.56 -8.77
C THR A 234 -9.95 11.02 -9.97
N ASN A 235 -10.49 10.02 -10.66
CA ASN A 235 -9.90 9.42 -11.86
C ASN A 235 -8.45 8.97 -11.61
N LEU A 236 -8.29 8.02 -10.71
CA LEU A 236 -6.99 7.46 -10.33
C LEU A 236 -6.74 6.14 -11.05
N ALA A 237 -5.51 5.92 -11.48
CA ALA A 237 -5.04 4.63 -11.95
C ALA A 237 -3.82 4.15 -11.13
N VAL A 238 -3.80 2.87 -10.76
CA VAL A 238 -2.64 2.21 -10.14
C VAL A 238 -2.35 0.95 -10.94
N THR A 239 -1.20 0.89 -11.61
CA THR A 239 -0.92 -0.21 -12.55
C THR A 239 0.50 -0.76 -12.46
N ASN A 240 0.67 -2.06 -12.74
CA ASN A 240 1.98 -2.73 -12.93
C ASN A 240 2.97 -2.74 -11.75
N ILE A 241 2.65 -2.10 -10.63
CA ILE A 241 3.60 -1.83 -9.54
C ILE A 241 3.61 -2.95 -8.49
N ARG A 242 4.78 -3.16 -7.86
CA ARG A 242 4.95 -4.02 -6.68
C ARG A 242 5.01 -3.20 -5.42
N ILE A 243 4.31 -3.65 -4.39
CA ILE A 243 4.14 -2.96 -3.12
C ILE A 243 4.36 -3.99 -2.01
N GLN A 244 5.28 -3.75 -1.08
CA GLN A 244 5.63 -4.76 -0.10
C GLN A 244 5.94 -4.22 1.30
N ASN A 245 5.83 -5.11 2.29
CA ASN A 245 6.28 -4.92 3.68
C ASN A 245 5.73 -3.64 4.33
N SER A 246 4.45 -3.35 4.12
CA SER A 246 3.82 -2.18 4.71
C SER A 246 3.82 -2.22 6.26
N PRO A 247 4.11 -1.11 6.97
CA PRO A 247 3.97 -1.03 8.42
C PRO A 247 2.52 -1.27 8.92
N GLN A 248 1.54 -0.94 8.07
CA GLN A 248 0.11 -1.13 8.32
C GLN A 248 -0.62 -1.40 6.99
N PHE A 249 -1.62 -0.60 6.60
CA PHE A 249 -2.29 -0.70 5.30
C PHE A 249 -1.33 -0.40 4.16
N HIS A 250 -1.24 -1.27 3.15
CA HIS A 250 -0.43 -1.00 1.97
C HIS A 250 -1.02 0.16 1.17
N MET A 251 -2.32 0.15 0.92
CA MET A 251 -3.01 1.21 0.19
C MET A 251 -4.33 1.61 0.85
N LYS A 252 -4.58 2.91 0.91
CA LYS A 252 -5.85 3.49 1.32
C LYS A 252 -6.42 4.39 0.21
N PHE A 253 -7.69 4.23 -0.09
CA PHE A 253 -8.49 5.17 -0.88
C PHE A 253 -9.56 5.76 0.02
N ASP A 254 -9.50 7.06 0.27
CA ASP A 254 -10.40 7.76 1.18
C ASP A 254 -11.02 8.97 0.48
N GLY A 255 -12.34 9.01 0.36
CA GLY A 255 -13.06 10.10 -0.30
C GLY A 255 -12.75 10.22 -1.80
N CYS A 256 -12.44 9.11 -2.48
CA CYS A 256 -12.05 9.12 -3.89
C CYS A 256 -13.21 8.75 -4.84
N GLU A 257 -13.07 9.03 -6.13
CA GLU A 257 -14.05 8.62 -7.15
C GLU A 257 -13.37 8.20 -8.45
N GLY A 258 -13.74 7.04 -9.00
CA GLY A 258 -13.15 6.52 -10.23
C GLY A 258 -11.73 6.03 -9.99
N VAL A 259 -11.60 4.87 -9.36
CA VAL A 259 -10.31 4.23 -9.04
C VAL A 259 -10.16 2.97 -9.87
N PHE A 260 -9.13 2.92 -10.71
CA PHE A 260 -8.78 1.76 -11.52
C PHE A 260 -7.45 1.15 -11.04
N ILE A 261 -7.48 -0.11 -10.64
CA ILE A 261 -6.30 -0.86 -10.20
C ILE A 261 -6.12 -2.07 -11.08
N GLU A 262 -4.93 -2.23 -11.67
CA GLU A 262 -4.66 -3.36 -12.56
C GLU A 262 -3.21 -3.87 -12.45
N ARG A 263 -3.00 -5.20 -12.46
CA ARG A 263 -1.65 -5.78 -12.40
C ARG A 263 -0.83 -5.29 -11.20
N LEU A 264 -1.50 -5.08 -10.07
CA LEU A 264 -0.89 -4.74 -8.80
C LEU A 264 -0.42 -6.01 -8.07
N SER A 265 0.76 -5.98 -7.47
CA SER A 265 1.24 -7.02 -6.55
C SER A 265 1.48 -6.44 -5.16
N ILE A 266 0.77 -6.97 -4.16
CA ILE A 266 0.97 -6.65 -2.74
C ILE A 266 1.47 -7.88 -2.00
N SER A 267 2.51 -7.74 -1.18
CA SER A 267 3.01 -8.83 -0.34
C SER A 267 3.63 -8.38 0.99
N SER A 268 3.52 -9.21 2.02
CA SER A 268 4.28 -9.06 3.27
C SER A 268 4.57 -10.45 3.88
N PRO A 269 5.57 -10.60 4.76
CA PRO A 269 5.94 -11.89 5.35
C PRO A 269 4.80 -12.48 6.17
N LYS A 270 4.68 -13.82 6.19
CA LYS A 270 3.55 -14.58 6.78
C LYS A 270 3.31 -14.43 8.30
N LEU A 271 3.99 -13.53 9.00
CA LEU A 271 3.69 -13.20 10.40
C LEU A 271 3.58 -11.69 10.63
N SER A 272 3.49 -10.89 9.57
CA SER A 272 3.40 -9.43 9.67
C SER A 272 2.00 -9.01 10.14
N PRO A 273 1.86 -8.43 11.35
CA PRO A 273 0.58 -7.99 11.88
C PRO A 273 0.09 -6.72 11.18
N ASN A 274 -1.23 -6.61 11.01
CA ASN A 274 -1.92 -5.42 10.52
C ASN A 274 -1.51 -4.97 9.11
N THR A 275 -0.94 -5.87 8.29
CA THR A 275 -0.55 -5.59 6.90
C THR A 275 -1.72 -5.77 5.94
N ASP A 276 -2.79 -5.02 6.18
CA ASP A 276 -3.98 -5.05 5.33
C ASP A 276 -3.60 -4.62 3.90
N GLY A 277 -4.23 -5.25 2.90
CA GLY A 277 -3.94 -4.98 1.49
C GLY A 277 -4.44 -3.60 1.04
N ILE A 278 -5.69 -3.55 0.60
CA ILE A 278 -6.31 -2.32 0.09
C ILE A 278 -7.51 -1.98 0.97
N HIS A 279 -7.48 -0.79 1.56
CA HIS A 279 -8.58 -0.24 2.34
C HIS A 279 -9.28 0.87 1.55
N ILE A 280 -10.61 0.78 1.45
CA ILE A 280 -11.45 1.67 0.66
C ILE A 280 -12.51 2.23 1.61
N GLU A 281 -12.55 3.56 1.73
CA GLU A 281 -13.47 4.27 2.60
C GLU A 281 -14.02 5.49 1.85
N ASN A 282 -15.33 5.75 1.97
CA ASN A 282 -16.00 6.90 1.34
C ASN A 282 -15.69 7.08 -0.15
N THR A 283 -15.44 5.98 -0.86
CA THR A 283 -14.91 5.98 -2.23
C THR A 283 -15.86 5.30 -3.21
N LYS A 284 -16.04 5.87 -4.39
CA LYS A 284 -16.99 5.39 -5.41
C LYS A 284 -16.30 4.92 -6.68
N SER A 285 -16.94 3.98 -7.38
CA SER A 285 -16.50 3.50 -8.69
C SER A 285 -15.07 2.96 -8.67
N VAL A 286 -14.83 1.93 -7.86
CA VAL A 286 -13.53 1.25 -7.77
C VAL A 286 -13.57 -0.04 -8.58
N GLY A 287 -12.61 -0.22 -9.48
CA GLY A 287 -12.39 -1.46 -10.22
C GLY A 287 -10.99 -1.99 -9.98
N ILE A 288 -10.87 -3.28 -9.63
CA ILE A 288 -9.61 -3.96 -9.36
C ILE A 288 -9.50 -5.21 -10.23
N TYR A 289 -8.43 -5.32 -10.99
CA TYR A 289 -8.27 -6.32 -12.06
C TYR A 289 -6.88 -6.94 -12.02
N ASN A 290 -6.78 -8.21 -12.42
CA ASN A 290 -5.52 -8.92 -12.65
C ASN A 290 -4.44 -8.71 -11.57
N SER A 291 -4.84 -8.65 -10.30
CA SER A 291 -3.97 -8.24 -9.18
C SER A 291 -3.76 -9.39 -8.21
N VAL A 292 -2.58 -9.44 -7.59
CA VAL A 292 -2.20 -10.46 -6.60
C VAL A 292 -1.97 -9.77 -5.27
N ILE A 293 -2.82 -10.06 -4.29
CA ILE A 293 -2.75 -9.43 -2.96
C ILE A 293 -2.53 -10.51 -1.91
N GLY A 294 -1.34 -10.53 -1.31
CA GLY A 294 -0.98 -11.39 -0.19
C GLY A 294 -0.69 -10.57 1.07
N ASN A 295 -1.26 -10.97 2.21
CA ASN A 295 -0.94 -10.40 3.52
C ASN A 295 -0.33 -11.46 4.44
N GLY A 296 0.34 -11.00 5.48
CA GLY A 296 1.23 -11.80 6.30
C GLY A 296 0.62 -12.81 7.24
N ILE A 297 -0.41 -13.58 6.85
CA ILE A 297 -0.87 -14.73 7.66
C ILE A 297 -1.31 -15.90 6.77
N ILE A 298 -1.88 -15.62 5.59
CA ILE A 298 -2.45 -16.66 4.75
C ILE A 298 -1.45 -17.00 3.65
N SER A 299 -1.03 -18.27 3.56
CA SER A 299 -0.24 -18.81 2.43
C SER A 299 -1.02 -18.80 1.10
N LEU A 300 -2.17 -18.12 1.05
CA LEU A 300 -3.02 -17.90 -0.11
C LEU A 300 -2.95 -16.41 -0.45
N SER A 301 -2.35 -16.11 -1.59
CA SER A 301 -2.53 -14.81 -2.24
C SER A 301 -3.92 -14.78 -2.88
N LEU A 302 -4.67 -13.69 -2.70
CA LEU A 302 -5.91 -13.49 -3.43
C LEU A 302 -5.55 -13.00 -4.84
N ILE A 303 -5.84 -13.84 -5.83
CA ILE A 303 -5.79 -13.43 -7.24
C ILE A 303 -7.15 -12.80 -7.57
N ILE A 304 -7.17 -11.49 -7.75
CA ILE A 304 -8.35 -10.75 -8.16
C ILE A 304 -8.34 -10.66 -9.68
N ILE A 305 -9.28 -11.34 -10.32
CA ILE A 305 -9.46 -11.27 -11.78
C ILE A 305 -10.25 -10.01 -12.14
N ARG A 306 -11.39 -9.78 -11.46
CA ARG A 306 -12.20 -8.56 -11.55
C ARG A 306 -13.02 -8.37 -10.28
N PHE A 307 -13.02 -7.16 -9.75
CA PHE A 307 -13.84 -6.78 -8.60
C PHE A 307 -14.25 -5.32 -8.71
N GLU A 308 -15.52 -5.01 -8.48
CA GLU A 308 -16.06 -3.65 -8.53
C GLU A 308 -16.74 -3.29 -7.21
N LEU A 309 -16.45 -2.09 -6.70
CA LEU A 309 -16.93 -1.63 -5.41
C LEU A 309 -17.42 -0.18 -5.46
N ASN A 310 -18.40 0.11 -4.61
CA ASN A 310 -18.85 1.45 -4.29
C ASN A 310 -19.13 1.53 -2.78
N THR A 311 -18.46 2.46 -2.08
CA THR A 311 -18.56 2.64 -0.63
C THR A 311 -19.14 4.02 -0.32
N ASN A 312 -20.47 4.13 -0.31
CA ASN A 312 -21.15 5.36 0.07
C ASN A 312 -21.26 5.42 1.61
N ASN A 313 -20.33 6.13 2.26
CA ASN A 313 -20.23 6.23 3.73
C ASN A 313 -19.99 4.89 4.46
N GLU A 314 -19.36 3.93 3.76
CA GLU A 314 -18.98 2.62 4.30
C GLU A 314 -17.48 2.37 4.08
N CYS A 315 -16.93 1.37 4.77
CA CYS A 315 -15.55 0.92 4.60
C CYS A 315 -15.53 -0.51 4.06
N ALA A 316 -14.67 -0.77 3.08
CA ALA A 316 -14.32 -2.10 2.61
C ALA A 316 -12.81 -2.31 2.73
N THR A 317 -12.38 -3.52 3.12
CA THR A 317 -10.95 -3.87 3.16
C THR A 317 -10.74 -5.19 2.43
N ILE A 318 -9.86 -5.17 1.45
CA ILE A 318 -9.46 -6.35 0.68
C ILE A 318 -8.22 -6.92 1.34
N MET A 319 -8.29 -8.20 1.72
CA MET A 319 -7.28 -8.91 2.52
C MET A 319 -7.05 -8.23 3.88
N HIS A 320 -8.08 -8.27 4.74
CA HIS A 320 -8.02 -7.82 6.13
C HIS A 320 -7.42 -8.89 7.06
N ASP A 321 -6.52 -8.48 7.94
CA ASP A 321 -5.96 -9.30 9.01
C ASP A 321 -7.04 -9.61 10.08
N LYS A 322 -7.58 -10.84 10.08
CA LYS A 322 -8.49 -11.30 11.14
C LYS A 322 -7.74 -12.10 12.21
N TYR A 323 -7.33 -11.40 13.26
CA TYR A 323 -7.62 -11.83 14.64
C TYR A 323 -8.77 -10.97 15.20
N LEU A 324 -9.97 -11.57 15.25
CA LEU A 324 -11.18 -11.16 15.99
C LEU A 324 -11.93 -9.86 15.59
N SER A 325 -12.90 -9.97 14.66
CA SER A 325 -14.32 -9.65 14.93
C SER A 325 -15.20 -10.03 13.74
N ASN A 326 -16.29 -10.74 14.03
CA ASN A 326 -17.36 -11.03 13.07
C ASN A 326 -18.20 -9.76 12.86
N LYS A 327 -18.17 -9.21 11.65
CA LYS A 327 -19.38 -8.59 11.08
C LYS A 327 -19.82 -9.46 9.91
N ARG A 328 -20.99 -10.10 10.09
CA ARG A 328 -21.76 -10.71 9.01
C ARG A 328 -22.26 -9.58 8.12
N PHE A 329 -22.04 -9.71 6.82
CA PHE A 329 -22.82 -8.98 5.83
C PHE A 329 -24.20 -9.65 5.78
N GLY A 330 -25.24 -8.85 6.05
CA GLY A 330 -26.63 -9.18 5.80
C GLY A 330 -27.16 -8.27 4.71
#